data_AF-A0A2V5VUH1-F1
#
_entry.id   AF-A0A2V5VUH1-F1
#
_cell.length_a   1.000
_cell.length_b   1.000
_cell.length_c   1.000
_cell.angle_alpha   90.00
_cell.angle_beta   90.00
_cell.angle_gamma   90.00
#
_symmetry.space_group_name_H-M   'P 1'
#
loop_
_entity.id
_entity.type
_entity.pdbx_description
1 polymer ?
#
loop_
_entity_poly.entity_id
_entity_poly.type
_entity_poly.pdbx_seq_one_letter_code
_entity_poly.pdbx_strand_id
1 'polypeptide(L)'
;ATIWFSILMIIVASATAYLVIVYPNVRIIPIVLSIFGYTYGSLLGVFFAGMLTRTRGNDRGNILAMIAGFIVVAILSGLPNKVGDIFHTKFYEQPDWLPVMEFPWWIFFGTLVTFFVAILFRSRPHQRAEQAM
;
A
#
# COMPACT_ATOMS: atom_id res chain seq x y z
N ALA A 1 1.13 25.12 7.47
CA ALA A 1 1.27 23.64 7.45
C ALA A 1 0.82 23.00 8.76
N THR A 2 1.29 23.49 9.92
CA THR A 2 1.00 22.95 11.26
C THR A 2 -0.49 22.92 11.63
N ILE A 3 -1.26 23.97 11.31
CA ILE A 3 -2.70 24.01 11.62
C ILE A 3 -3.46 22.88 10.91
N TRP A 4 -3.19 22.66 9.62
CA TRP A 4 -3.82 21.58 8.85
C TRP A 4 -3.48 20.20 9.38
N PHE A 5 -2.22 19.98 9.76
CA PHE A 5 -1.78 18.73 10.37
C PHE A 5 -2.45 18.49 11.72
N SER A 6 -2.55 19.51 12.59
CA SER A 6 -3.22 19.40 13.88
C SER A 6 -4.71 19.11 13.75
N ILE A 7 -5.40 19.75 12.80
CA ILE A 7 -6.82 19.48 12.52
C ILE A 7 -7.00 18.03 12.05
N LEU A 8 -6.15 17.55 11.13
CA LEU A 8 -6.19 16.16 10.66
C LEU A 8 -6.02 15.17 11.83
N MET A 9 -5.05 15.43 12.73
CA MET A 9 -4.81 14.58 13.89
C MET A 9 -5.99 14.56 14.87
N ILE A 10 -6.63 15.71 15.13
CA ILE A 10 -7.82 15.78 15.98
C ILE A 10 -8.96 14.94 15.39
N ILE A 11 -9.17 15.02 14.08
CA ILE A 11 -10.22 14.27 13.37
C ILE A 11 -9.93 12.76 13.46
N VAL A 12 -8.71 12.33 13.11
CA VAL A 12 -8.32 10.90 13.12
C VAL A 12 -8.40 10.32 14.53
N ALA A 13 -7.92 11.04 15.55
CA ALA A 13 -7.97 10.61 16.95
C ALA A 13 -9.41 10.50 17.46
N SER A 14 -10.25 11.50 17.17
CA SER A 14 -11.65 11.52 17.60
C SER A 14 -12.46 10.39 16.93
N ALA A 15 -12.28 10.18 15.62
CA ALA A 15 -12.93 9.09 14.89
C ALA A 15 -12.52 7.72 15.43
N THR A 16 -11.21 7.52 15.70
CA THR A 16 -10.70 6.27 16.26
C THR A 16 -11.27 6.01 17.65
N ALA A 17 -11.30 7.04 18.52
CA ALA A 17 -11.89 6.94 19.85
C ALA A 17 -13.39 6.60 19.81
N TYR A 18 -14.14 7.24 18.92
CA TYR A 18 -15.56 6.96 18.73
C TYR A 18 -15.81 5.51 18.28
N LEU A 19 -15.04 5.02 17.31
CA LEU A 19 -15.17 3.65 16.82
C LEU A 19 -14.83 2.61 17.89
N VAL A 20 -13.82 2.85 18.72
CA VAL A 20 -13.46 1.96 19.85
C VAL A 20 -14.55 1.92 20.91
N ILE A 21 -15.22 3.04 21.18
CA ILE A 21 -16.32 3.13 22.16
C ILE A 21 -17.58 2.44 21.64
N VAL A 22 -17.95 2.67 20.38
CA VAL A 22 -19.19 2.15 19.79
C VAL A 22 -19.06 0.68 19.40
N TYR A 23 -17.87 0.24 18.97
CA TYR A 23 -17.59 -1.13 18.56
C TYR A 23 -16.47 -1.74 19.42
N PRO A 24 -16.71 -2.09 20.68
CA PRO A 24 -15.69 -2.68 21.56
C PRO A 24 -15.14 -4.04 21.07
N ASN A 25 -15.76 -4.65 20.04
CA ASN A 25 -15.26 -5.84 19.36
C ASN A 25 -14.24 -5.56 18.24
N VAL A 26 -14.00 -4.30 17.85
CA VAL A 26 -12.90 -3.99 16.91
C VAL A 26 -11.57 -4.11 17.62
N ARG A 27 -10.85 -5.21 17.34
CA ARG A 27 -9.49 -5.40 17.83
C ARG A 27 -8.59 -4.36 17.15
N ILE A 28 -7.74 -3.67 17.92
CA ILE A 28 -6.80 -2.67 17.40
C ILE A 28 -5.76 -3.32 16.45
N ILE A 29 -5.35 -4.55 16.77
CA ILE A 29 -4.36 -5.34 16.04
C ILE A 29 -4.68 -5.44 14.53
N PRO A 30 -5.85 -5.93 14.08
CA PRO A 30 -6.16 -6.03 12.65
C PRO A 30 -6.23 -4.68 11.92
N ILE A 31 -6.55 -3.58 12.59
CA ILE A 31 -6.55 -2.24 11.96
C ILE A 31 -5.13 -1.86 11.59
N VAL A 32 -4.21 -1.94 12.56
CA VAL A 32 -2.80 -1.59 12.38
C VAL A 32 -2.12 -2.56 11.42
N LEU A 33 -2.37 -3.87 11.56
CA LEU A 33 -1.88 -4.86 10.59
C LEU A 33 -2.37 -4.50 9.18
N SER A 34 -3.66 -4.19 9.00
CA SER A 34 -4.17 -3.85 7.66
C SER A 34 -3.47 -2.64 7.03
N ILE A 35 -3.27 -1.56 7.79
CA ILE A 35 -2.56 -0.36 7.30
C ILE A 35 -1.13 -0.71 6.88
N PHE A 36 -0.42 -1.48 7.70
CA PHE A 36 0.93 -1.94 7.37
C PHE A 36 0.93 -2.82 6.13
N GLY A 37 -0.02 -3.75 6.00
CA GLY A 37 -0.13 -4.66 4.86
C GLY A 37 -0.29 -3.94 3.53
N TYR A 38 -1.13 -2.91 3.50
CA TYR A 38 -1.40 -2.15 2.27
C TYR A 38 -0.27 -1.23 1.84
N THR A 39 0.51 -0.72 2.79
CA THR A 39 1.46 0.37 2.53
C THR A 39 2.91 -0.09 2.55
N TYR A 40 3.29 -1.02 3.44
CA TYR A 40 4.68 -1.47 3.54
C TYR A 40 5.09 -2.37 2.38
N GLY A 41 4.16 -3.12 1.78
CA GLY A 41 4.47 -4.02 0.67
C GLY A 41 5.16 -3.28 -0.49
N SER A 42 4.59 -2.17 -0.94
CA SER A 42 5.14 -1.38 -2.04
C SER A 42 6.45 -0.67 -1.69
N LEU A 43 6.56 -0.12 -0.47
CA LEU A 43 7.80 0.50 0.01
C LEU A 43 8.95 -0.51 0.06
N LEU A 44 8.70 -1.71 0.58
CA LEU A 44 9.68 -2.79 0.64
C LEU A 44 10.10 -3.26 -0.77
N GLY A 45 9.17 -3.28 -1.73
CA GLY A 45 9.46 -3.65 -3.12
C GLY A 45 10.41 -2.68 -3.82
N VAL A 46 10.19 -1.38 -3.67
CA VAL A 46 11.12 -0.35 -4.19
C VAL A 46 12.46 -0.39 -3.46
N PHE A 47 12.44 -0.62 -2.14
CA PHE A 47 13.65 -0.77 -1.36
C PHE A 47 14.51 -1.94 -1.85
N PHE A 48 13.91 -3.10 -2.13
CA PHE A 48 14.62 -4.23 -2.73
C PHE A 48 15.11 -3.93 -4.14
N ALA A 49 14.38 -3.17 -4.95
CA ALA A 49 14.87 -2.73 -6.26
C ALA A 49 16.13 -1.87 -6.11
N GLY A 50 16.16 -0.94 -5.15
CA GLY A 50 17.37 -0.13 -4.88
C GLY A 50 18.54 -0.96 -4.36
N MET A 51 18.29 -1.93 -3.48
CA MET A 51 19.34 -2.77 -2.89
C MET A 51 19.91 -3.80 -3.87
N LEU A 52 19.04 -4.47 -4.64
CA LEU A 52 19.43 -5.59 -5.52
C LEU A 52 19.83 -5.14 -6.92
N THR A 53 19.39 -3.97 -7.39
CA THR A 53 19.71 -3.48 -8.74
C THR A 53 20.44 -2.14 -8.76
N ARG A 54 21.74 -2.18 -9.12
CA ARG A 54 22.64 -1.00 -9.23
C ARG A 54 22.45 -0.16 -10.52
N THR A 55 21.51 -0.53 -11.39
CA THR A 55 21.27 0.08 -12.73
C THR A 55 19.78 0.30 -13.04
N ARG A 56 18.88 -0.10 -12.13
CA ARG A 56 17.43 -0.13 -12.33
C ARG A 56 16.75 0.55 -11.13
N GLY A 57 15.63 1.21 -11.36
CA GLY A 57 14.98 2.10 -10.39
C GLY A 57 15.19 3.57 -10.77
N ASN A 58 14.14 4.19 -11.27
CA ASN A 58 14.04 5.62 -11.57
C ASN A 58 12.93 6.19 -10.68
N ASP A 59 13.05 7.42 -10.17
CA ASP A 59 12.07 7.98 -9.23
C ASP A 59 10.63 7.94 -9.77
N ARG A 60 10.44 8.29 -11.05
CA ARG A 60 9.14 8.19 -11.72
C ARG A 60 8.66 6.75 -11.89
N GLY A 61 9.58 5.81 -12.14
CA GLY A 61 9.28 4.39 -12.28
C GLY A 61 8.91 3.75 -10.94
N ASN A 62 9.57 4.18 -9.85
CA ASN A 62 9.29 3.73 -8.49
C ASN A 62 7.88 4.16 -8.05
N ILE A 63 7.48 5.41 -8.34
CA ILE A 63 6.10 5.87 -8.05
C ILE A 63 5.08 4.99 -8.78
N LEU A 64 5.29 4.73 -10.08
CA LEU A 64 4.38 3.88 -10.85
C LEU A 64 4.35 2.43 -10.33
N ALA A 65 5.51 1.90 -9.91
CA ALA A 65 5.61 0.58 -9.31
C ALA A 65 4.90 0.48 -7.94
N MET A 66 4.95 1.55 -7.15
CA MET A 66 4.21 1.62 -5.89
C MET A 66 2.70 1.66 -6.12
N ILE A 67 2.23 2.43 -7.10
CA ILE A 67 0.81 2.48 -7.48
C ILE A 67 0.34 1.11 -7.98
N ALA A 68 1.11 0.46 -8.87
CA ALA A 68 0.78 -0.85 -9.39
C ALA A 68 0.71 -1.91 -8.29
N GLY A 69 1.70 -1.95 -7.38
CA GLY A 69 1.68 -2.87 -6.24
C GLY A 69 0.51 -2.62 -5.30
N PHE A 70 0.18 -1.35 -5.01
CA PHE A 70 -0.97 -1.00 -4.19
C PHE A 70 -2.29 -1.46 -4.83
N ILE A 71 -2.47 -1.24 -6.14
CA ILE A 71 -3.68 -1.67 -6.86
C ILE A 71 -3.83 -3.19 -6.80
N VAL A 72 -2.75 -3.95 -7.02
CA VAL A 72 -2.79 -5.41 -6.95
C VAL A 72 -3.18 -5.88 -5.54
N VAL A 73 -2.56 -5.33 -4.50
CA VAL A 73 -2.91 -5.69 -3.11
C VAL A 73 -4.36 -5.32 -2.79
N ALA A 74 -4.84 -4.16 -3.25
CA ALA A 74 -6.22 -3.73 -3.02
C ALA A 74 -7.24 -4.70 -3.67
N ILE A 75 -6.96 -5.19 -4.87
CA ILE A 75 -7.81 -6.19 -5.54
C ILE A 75 -7.76 -7.52 -4.78
N LEU A 76 -6.57 -8.00 -4.41
CA LEU A 76 -6.38 -9.28 -3.72
C LEU A 76 -6.98 -9.30 -2.29
N SER A 77 -7.04 -8.15 -1.63
CA SER A 77 -7.63 -8.03 -0.29
C SER A 77 -9.15 -7.77 -0.28
N GLY A 78 -9.74 -7.59 -1.48
CA GLY A 78 -11.14 -7.21 -1.65
C GLY A 78 -11.46 -5.80 -1.14
N LEU A 79 -10.45 -4.91 -1.06
CA LEU A 79 -10.60 -3.53 -0.58
C LEU A 79 -11.70 -2.75 -1.33
N PRO A 80 -11.80 -2.80 -2.67
CA PRO A 80 -12.86 -2.12 -3.41
C PRO A 80 -14.26 -2.56 -2.95
N ASN A 81 -14.45 -3.86 -2.73
CA ASN A 81 -15.73 -4.39 -2.26
C ASN A 81 -16.03 -3.99 -0.81
N LYS A 82 -15.02 -3.97 0.07
CA LYS A 82 -15.16 -3.45 1.44
C LYS A 82 -15.53 -1.97 1.48
N VAL A 83 -14.97 -1.15 0.58
CA VAL A 83 -15.33 0.26 0.44
C VAL A 83 -16.74 0.39 -0.15
N GLY A 84 -17.07 -0.45 -1.12
CA GLY A 84 -18.39 -0.52 -1.73
C GLY A 84 -19.50 -0.88 -0.75
N ASP A 85 -19.26 -1.82 0.17
CA ASP A 85 -20.20 -2.18 1.23
C ASP A 85 -20.57 -0.98 2.13
N ILE A 86 -19.63 -0.04 2.35
CA ILE A 86 -19.91 1.22 3.08
C ILE A 86 -20.91 2.09 2.33
N PHE A 87 -20.94 2.01 1.00
CA PHE A 87 -21.87 2.74 0.13
C PHE A 87 -23.05 1.89 -0.38
N HIS A 88 -23.24 0.67 0.14
CA HIS A 88 -24.22 -0.31 -0.34
C HIS A 88 -24.09 -0.70 -1.83
N THR A 89 -22.91 -0.55 -2.41
CA THR A 89 -22.62 -0.88 -3.81
C THR A 89 -21.54 -1.94 -3.92
N LYS A 90 -21.74 -2.99 -4.71
CA LYS A 90 -20.66 -3.95 -5.01
C LYS A 90 -19.91 -3.46 -6.26
N PHE A 91 -18.62 -3.16 -6.12
CA PHE A 91 -17.80 -2.69 -7.24
C PHE A 91 -17.38 -3.82 -8.19
N TYR A 92 -17.21 -5.04 -7.68
CA TYR A 92 -16.81 -6.19 -8.48
C TYR A 92 -17.34 -7.49 -7.87
N GLU A 93 -17.92 -8.38 -8.69
CA GLU A 93 -18.15 -9.76 -8.25
C GLU A 93 -16.81 -10.48 -8.20
N GLN A 94 -16.36 -10.77 -6.99
CA GLN A 94 -15.10 -11.47 -6.79
C GLN A 94 -15.27 -12.90 -7.33
N PRO A 95 -14.49 -13.31 -8.34
CA PRO A 95 -14.64 -14.62 -8.95
C PRO A 95 -14.36 -15.71 -7.92
N ASP A 96 -15.09 -16.84 -7.97
CA ASP A 96 -14.93 -17.97 -7.03
C ASP A 96 -13.49 -18.53 -6.97
N TRP A 97 -12.68 -18.28 -8.01
CA TRP A 97 -11.29 -18.72 -8.08
C TRP A 97 -10.29 -17.80 -7.36
N LEU A 98 -10.71 -16.61 -6.93
CA LEU A 98 -9.86 -15.63 -6.24
C LEU A 98 -10.29 -15.45 -4.78
N PRO A 99 -9.96 -16.40 -3.88
CA PRO A 99 -10.21 -16.25 -2.46
C PRO A 99 -9.53 -14.99 -1.91
N VAL A 100 -10.27 -14.24 -1.08
CA VAL A 100 -9.76 -13.07 -0.37
C VAL A 100 -8.53 -13.50 0.42
N MET A 101 -7.36 -12.98 0.06
CA MET A 101 -6.14 -13.40 0.72
C MET A 101 -6.02 -12.82 2.12
N GLU A 102 -5.43 -13.61 3.02
CA GLU A 102 -5.14 -13.20 4.39
C GLU A 102 -3.99 -12.19 4.47
N PHE A 103 -3.99 -11.40 5.54
CA PHE A 103 -3.04 -10.29 5.77
C PHE A 103 -1.58 -10.55 5.37
N PRO A 104 -0.93 -11.66 5.74
CA PRO A 104 0.49 -11.88 5.43
C PRO A 104 0.81 -11.89 3.92
N TRP A 105 -0.15 -12.34 3.10
CA TRP A 105 0.02 -12.42 1.66
C TRP A 105 0.00 -11.05 0.99
N TRP A 106 -0.65 -10.05 1.59
CA TRP A 106 -0.72 -8.69 1.06
C TRP A 106 0.66 -8.07 0.90
N ILE A 107 1.50 -8.20 1.94
CA ILE A 107 2.86 -7.68 1.93
C ILE A 107 3.69 -8.41 0.87
N PHE A 108 3.62 -9.74 0.83
CA PHE A 108 4.37 -10.55 -0.11
C PHE A 108 4.07 -10.18 -1.57
N PHE A 109 2.80 -10.17 -1.96
CA PHE A 109 2.41 -9.83 -3.33
C PHE A 109 2.66 -8.35 -3.65
N GLY A 110 2.43 -7.45 -2.71
CA GLY A 110 2.71 -6.02 -2.89
C GLY A 110 4.19 -5.77 -3.17
N THR A 111 5.07 -6.37 -2.38
CA THR A 111 6.52 -6.29 -2.57
C THR A 111 6.95 -6.91 -3.89
N LEU A 112 6.43 -8.09 -4.21
CA LEU A 112 6.79 -8.82 -5.43
C LEU A 112 6.42 -8.02 -6.69
N VAL A 113 5.17 -7.54 -6.77
CA VAL A 113 4.68 -6.77 -7.91
C VAL A 113 5.44 -5.44 -8.02
N THR A 114 5.59 -4.71 -6.91
CA THR A 114 6.33 -3.44 -6.95
C THR A 114 7.78 -3.64 -7.36
N PHE A 115 8.45 -4.69 -6.87
CA PHE A 115 9.82 -5.02 -7.27
C PHE A 115 9.93 -5.34 -8.77
N PHE A 116 9.07 -6.21 -9.30
CA PHE A 116 9.07 -6.57 -10.73
C PHE A 116 8.79 -5.36 -11.62
N VAL A 117 7.81 -4.53 -11.26
CA VAL A 117 7.49 -3.32 -12.02
C VAL A 117 8.63 -2.31 -11.94
N ALA A 118 9.28 -2.15 -10.78
CA ALA A 118 10.39 -1.22 -10.60
C ALA A 118 11.62 -1.61 -11.46
N ILE A 119 11.95 -2.90 -11.58
CA ILE A 119 13.11 -3.37 -12.35
C ILE A 119 12.95 -3.14 -13.87
N LEU A 120 11.71 -3.14 -14.38
CA LEU A 120 11.43 -2.85 -15.79
C LEU A 120 11.90 -1.43 -16.17
N PHE A 121 11.90 -0.48 -15.24
CA PHE A 121 12.37 0.88 -15.46
C PHE A 121 13.89 1.00 -15.24
N ARG A 122 14.64 1.22 -16.34
CA ARG A 122 16.08 1.46 -16.28
C ARG A 122 16.41 2.85 -15.72
N SER A 123 17.34 2.93 -14.77
CA SER A 123 17.86 4.20 -14.25
C SER A 123 18.66 4.89 -15.35
N ARG A 124 18.44 6.20 -15.55
CA ARG A 124 19.21 6.99 -16.53
C ARG A 124 20.65 7.18 -16.02
N PRO A 125 21.67 7.22 -16.90
CA PRO A 125 23.07 7.43 -16.51
C PRO A 125 23.30 8.71 -15.69
N HIS A 126 22.47 9.75 -15.88
CA HIS A 126 22.65 11.04 -15.25
C HIS A 126 22.46 11.02 -13.72
N GLN A 127 21.58 10.15 -13.20
CA GLN A 127 21.37 10.02 -11.74
C GLN A 127 22.51 9.27 -11.02
N ARG A 128 23.36 8.53 -11.74
CA ARG A 128 24.54 7.87 -11.15
C ARG A 128 25.62 8.86 -10.74
N ALA A 129 25.73 10.00 -11.41
CA ALA A 129 26.73 11.02 -11.10
C ALA A 129 26.39 11.75 -9.79
N GLU A 130 25.10 11.94 -9.51
CA GLU A 130 24.61 12.66 -8.32
C GLU A 130 24.61 11.78 -7.05
N GLN A 131 24.49 10.46 -7.19
CA GLN A 131 24.58 9.50 -6.07
C GLN A 131 26.02 9.10 -5.69
N ALA A 132 27.02 9.52 -6.48
CA ALA A 132 28.43 9.22 -6.27
C ALA A 132 29.28 10.45 -5.87
N MET A 133 28.64 11.62 -5.70
CA MET A 133 29.22 12.83 -5.11
C MET A 133 28.71 12.99 -3.67
#